data_AF-A0A3B0BCU6-F1
#
_entry.id   AF-A0A3B0BCU6-F1
#
_cell.length_a   1.000
_cell.length_b   1.000
_cell.length_c   1.000
_cell.angle_alpha   90.00
_cell.angle_beta   90.00
_cell.angle_gamma   90.00
#
_symmetry.space_group_name_H-M   'P 1'
#
loop_
_entity.id
_entity.type
_entity.pdbx_description
1 polymer ?
#
loop_
_entity_poly.entity_id
_entity_poly.type
_entity_poly.pdbx_seq_one_letter_code
_entity_poly.pdbx_strand_id
1 'polypeptide(L)' 'MALRFLGTTSEHGNCPTLYEVEETGDIVVQGERLVDPQHLDQLRDVKGSETFVVVPRELLIRFAPEE' A
#
# COMPACT_ATOMS: atom_id res chain seq x y z
N MET A 1 9.54 -5.67 15.32
CA MET A 1 8.86 -5.39 14.05
C MET A 1 9.86 -4.76 13.12
N ALA A 2 10.49 -5.60 12.32
CA ALA A 2 11.41 -5.17 11.27
C ALA A 2 10.63 -5.13 9.94
N LEU A 3 10.85 -4.07 9.17
CA LEU A 3 10.25 -3.91 7.85
C LEU A 3 11.31 -4.18 6.79
N ARG A 4 11.04 -5.14 5.92
CA ARG A 4 11.87 -5.43 4.75
C ARG A 4 11.33 -4.67 3.55
N PHE A 5 12.17 -3.86 2.91
CA PHE A 5 11.80 -3.17 1.68
C PHE A 5 11.64 -4.19 0.53
N LEU A 6 10.51 -4.14 -0.16
CA LEU A 6 10.23 -5.02 -1.30
C LEU A 6 10.46 -4.28 -2.63
N GLY A 7 10.02 -3.03 -2.73
CA GLY A 7 10.15 -2.28 -3.97
C GLY A 7 9.32 -1.01 -4.04
N THR A 8 9.59 -0.24 -5.09
CA THR A 8 8.84 0.97 -5.44
C THR A 8 8.84 1.17 -6.94
N THR A 9 7.75 1.71 -7.48
CA THR A 9 7.66 2.20 -8.86
C THR A 9 7.77 3.72 -8.91
N SER A 10 8.17 4.36 -7.81
CA SER A 10 8.32 5.81 -7.73
C SER A 10 9.59 6.25 -8.46
N GLU A 11 9.42 7.01 -9.54
CA GLU A 11 10.52 7.81 -10.09
C GLU A 11 10.52 9.17 -9.38
N HIS A 12 11.69 9.63 -8.93
CA HIS A 12 11.89 10.95 -8.30
C HIS A 12 11.20 11.18 -6.94
N GLY A 13 10.95 10.11 -6.16
CA GLY A 13 10.56 10.21 -4.74
C GLY A 13 9.07 10.33 -4.45
N ASN A 14 8.21 10.23 -5.46
CA ASN A 14 6.75 10.23 -5.27
C ASN A 14 6.23 8.80 -5.21
N CYS A 15 5.79 8.38 -4.01
CA CYS A 15 5.08 7.15 -3.66
C CYS A 15 4.34 6.40 -4.81
N PRO A 16 4.23 5.06 -4.75
CA PRO A 16 4.19 4.25 -3.52
C PRO A 16 5.28 3.17 -3.39
N THR A 17 5.39 2.63 -2.17
CA THR A 17 6.44 1.68 -1.74
C THR A 17 5.83 0.51 -0.98
N LEU A 18 6.31 -0.71 -1.26
CA LEU A 18 5.95 -1.93 -0.56
C LEU A 18 7.03 -2.34 0.43
N TYR A 19 6.56 -2.76 1.61
CA TYR A 19 7.36 -3.39 2.65
C TYR A 19 6.68 -4.68 3.11
N GLU A 20 7.46 -5.56 3.70
CA GLU A 20 6.99 -6.76 4.39
C GLU A 20 7.36 -6.68 5.87
N VAL A 21 6.44 -7.09 6.74
CA VAL A 21 6.73 -7.33 8.16
C VAL A 21 7.48 -8.66 8.24
N GLU A 22 8.76 -8.64 8.58
CA GLU A 22 9.61 -9.84 8.55
C GLU A 22 9.08 -10.96 9.45
N GLU A 23 8.41 -10.60 10.55
CA GLU A 23 7.90 -11.57 11.51
C GLU A 23 6.60 -12.28 11.09
N THR A 24 5.78 -11.66 10.23
CA THR A 24 4.45 -12.19 9.87
C THR A 24 4.25 -12.43 8.38
N GLY A 25 5.09 -11.83 7.53
CA GLY A 25 4.88 -11.79 6.08
C GLY A 25 3.81 -10.79 5.64
N ASP A 26 3.22 -10.01 6.56
CA ASP A 26 2.20 -9.03 6.21
C ASP A 26 2.78 -7.90 5.35
N ILE A 27 2.01 -7.43 4.37
CA ILE A 27 2.42 -6.37 3.46
C ILE A 27 2.00 -5.01 4.01
N VAL A 28 2.97 -4.08 4.04
CA VAL A 28 2.76 -2.68 4.39
C VAL A 28 2.96 -1.82 3.15
N VAL A 29 2.01 -0.93 2.91
CA VAL A 29 1.99 -0.05 1.74
C VAL A 29 2.14 1.39 2.19
N GLN A 30 3.21 2.06 1.75
CA GLN A 30 3.34 3.51 1.86
C GLN A 30 2.85 4.15 0.57
N GLY A 31 1.89 5.06 0.66
CA GLY A 31 1.30 5.72 -0.51
C GLY A 31 0.58 7.02 -0.19
N GLU A 32 0.06 7.68 -1.22
CA GLU A 32 -0.85 8.80 -1.05
C GLU A 32 -2.20 8.31 -0.55
N ARG A 33 -2.76 9.01 0.44
CA ARG A 33 -4.07 8.69 1.00
C ARG A 33 -5.17 9.00 -0.01
N LEU A 34 -6.13 8.09 -0.12
CA LEU A 34 -7.39 8.35 -0.81
C LEU A 34 -8.22 9.30 0.05
N VAL A 35 -8.39 10.54 -0.42
CA VAL A 35 -9.11 11.60 0.33
C VAL A 35 -10.39 12.06 -0.35
N ASP A 36 -10.66 11.59 -1.57
CA ASP A 36 -11.86 11.95 -2.31
C ASP A 36 -13.11 11.35 -1.63
N PRO A 37 -14.04 12.18 -1.13
CA PRO A 37 -15.24 11.69 -0.46
C PRO A 37 -16.11 10.78 -1.34
N GLN A 38 -16.15 10.99 -2.66
CA GLN A 38 -16.96 10.17 -3.58
C GLN A 38 -16.39 8.76 -3.73
N HIS A 39 -15.06 8.61 -3.66
CA HIS A 39 -14.43 7.30 -3.65
C HIS A 39 -14.54 6.63 -2.28
N LEU A 40 -14.41 7.40 -1.20
CA LEU A 40 -14.51 6.87 0.17
C LEU A 40 -15.92 6.32 0.47
N ASP A 41 -16.97 6.95 -0.03
CA ASP A 41 -18.36 6.48 0.13
C ASP A 41 -18.62 5.10 -0.54
N GLN A 42 -17.77 4.71 -1.50
CA GLN A 42 -17.88 3.43 -2.19
C GLN A 42 -17.15 2.27 -1.48
N LEU A 43 -16.38 2.57 -0.43
CA LEU A 43 -15.68 1.56 0.36
C LEU A 43 -16.65 0.80 1.26
N ARG A 44 -16.34 -0.47 1.52
CA ARG A 44 -17.20 -1.37 2.32
C ARG A 44 -16.52 -1.70 3.65
N ASP A 45 -17.33 -1.87 4.68
CA ASP A 45 -16.92 -2.35 6.01
C ASP A 45 -15.79 -1.53 6.67
N VAL A 46 -15.80 -0.22 6.45
CA VAL A 46 -14.74 0.71 6.90
C VAL A 46 -14.75 0.88 8.42
N LYS A 47 -13.58 0.66 9.05
CA LYS A 47 -13.34 0.95 10.47
C LYS A 47 -12.65 2.30 10.64
N GLY A 48 -12.90 2.96 11.77
CA GLY A 48 -12.31 4.28 12.06
C GLY A 48 -10.77 4.29 12.19
N SER A 49 -10.13 3.12 12.35
CA SER A 49 -8.66 2.98 12.40
C SER A 49 -8.02 2.75 11.04
N GLU A 50 -8.80 2.59 9.98
CA GLU A 50 -8.29 2.27 8.64
C GLU A 50 -7.85 3.53 7.88
N THR A 51 -6.88 3.34 7.00
CA THR A 51 -6.45 4.35 6.04
C THR A 51 -6.36 3.68 4.67
N PHE A 52 -6.79 4.39 3.64
CA PHE A 52 -6.79 3.89 2.28
C PHE A 52 -5.71 4.64 1.50
N VAL A 53 -4.86 3.90 0.81
CA VAL A 53 -3.82 4.46 -0.05
C VAL A 53 -4.06 4.04 -1.49
N VAL A 54 -3.80 4.94 -2.42
CA VAL A 54 -3.88 4.63 -3.85
C VAL A 54 -2.55 4.02 -4.28
N VAL A 55 -2.61 2.85 -4.93
CA VAL A 55 -1.45 2.16 -5.48
C VAL A 55 -1.61 1.90 -6.98
N PRO A 56 -0.58 2.18 -7.81
CA PRO A 56 -0.55 1.76 -9.19
C PRO A 56 -0.44 0.25 -9.25
N ARG A 57 -1.24 -0.36 -10.12
CA ARG A 57 -1.27 -1.81 -10.31
C ARG A 57 0.11 -2.41 -10.58
N GLU A 58 0.96 -1.69 -11.31
CA GLU A 58 2.31 -2.15 -11.66
C GLU A 58 3.17 -2.45 -10.42
N LEU A 59 3.02 -1.68 -9.33
CA LEU A 59 3.76 -1.91 -8.09
C LEU A 59 3.48 -3.30 -7.53
N LEU A 60 2.20 -3.70 -7.51
CA LEU A 60 1.79 -5.01 -7.04
C LEU A 60 2.28 -6.13 -7.96
N ILE A 61 2.15 -5.95 -9.28
CA ILE A 61 2.60 -6.96 -10.26
C ILE A 61 4.11 -7.20 -10.16
N ARG A 62 4.91 -6.16 -9.94
CA ARG A 62 6.38 -6.26 -9.95
C ARG A 62 6.98 -6.72 -8.64
N PHE A 63 6.36 -6.40 -7.52
CA PHE A 63 7.00 -6.51 -6.20
C PHE A 63 6.15 -7.18 -5.13
N ALA A 64 4.86 -7.45 -5.37
CA ALA A 64 4.10 -8.25 -4.42
C ALA A 64 4.63 -9.69 -4.46
N PRO A 65 4.84 -10.33 -3.30
CA PRO A 65 5.27 -11.71 -3.26
C PRO A 65 4.21 -12.63 -3.89
N GLU A 66 4.68 -13.62 -4.65
CA GLU A 66 3.85 -14.73 -5.13
C GLU A 66 3.69 -15.76 -4.00
N GLU A 67 2.49 -16.36 -3.87
CA GLU A 67 2.23 -17.47 -2.93
C GLU A 67 2.93 -18.77 -3.34
#